data_AF-A0A935RZ54-F1
#
_entry.id   AF-A0A935RZ54-F1
#
_cell.length_a   1.000
_cell.length_b   1.000
_cell.length_c   1.000
_cell.angle_alpha   90.00
_cell.angle_beta   90.00
_cell.angle_gamma   90.00
#
_symmetry.space_group_name_H-M   'P 1'
#
loop_
_entity.id
_entity.type
_entity.pdbx_description
1 polymer ?
#
loop_
_entity_poly.entity_id
_entity_poly.type
_entity_poly.pdbx_seq_one_letter_code
_entity_poly.pdbx_strand_id
1 'polypeptide(L)'
;MGCLAIIDVKQNTAYHFEAVQTPPVKKSESETGLVKHYCKIFSDRIRILMKHSKILVVDGWFNKKNFVDAMAQLGLEVICRLRHDANLKYIYNGPKKKGRGRPKNIQERSISGI
;
A
#
# COMPACT_ATOMS: atom_id res chain seq x y z
N MET A 1 -15.13 -3.47 10.62
CA MET A 1 -15.17 -4.76 9.89
C MET A 1 -14.28 -4.61 8.68
N GLY A 2 -13.31 -5.50 8.50
CA GLY A 2 -12.52 -5.60 7.27
C GLY A 2 -12.96 -6.82 6.47
N CYS A 3 -13.12 -6.67 5.15
CA CYS A 3 -13.55 -7.75 4.26
C CYS A 3 -12.41 -8.09 3.29
N LEU A 4 -12.16 -9.38 3.11
CA LEU A 4 -11.26 -9.91 2.09
C LEU A 4 -12.11 -10.61 1.02
N ALA A 5 -11.74 -10.39 -0.24
CA ALA A 5 -12.36 -11.01 -1.38
C ALA A 5 -11.28 -11.44 -2.39
N ILE A 6 -11.58 -12.50 -3.14
CA ILE A 6 -10.79 -12.92 -4.29
C ILE A 6 -11.48 -12.41 -5.54
N ILE A 7 -10.75 -11.66 -6.37
CA ILE A 7 -11.28 -11.06 -7.58
C ILE A 7 -10.92 -11.96 -8.76
N ASP A 8 -11.93 -12.49 -9.45
CA ASP A 8 -11.75 -13.09 -10.76
C ASP A 8 -11.97 -12.02 -11.83
N VAL A 9 -10.88 -11.60 -12.46
CA VAL A 9 -10.89 -10.57 -13.50
C VAL A 9 -11.57 -11.06 -14.78
N LYS A 10 -11.48 -12.36 -15.10
CA LYS A 10 -12.11 -12.93 -16.31
C LYS A 10 -13.63 -12.99 -16.16
N GLN A 11 -14.11 -13.29 -14.96
CA GLN A 11 -15.54 -13.34 -14.65
C GLN A 11 -16.10 -12.00 -14.16
N ASN A 12 -15.27 -10.96 -14.07
CA ASN A 12 -15.62 -9.64 -13.54
C ASN A 12 -16.40 -9.72 -12.21
N THR A 13 -15.97 -10.64 -11.33
CA THR A 13 -16.70 -10.99 -10.10
C THR A 13 -15.74 -11.07 -8.92
N ALA A 14 -16.17 -10.53 -7.77
CA ALA A 14 -15.45 -10.66 -6.52
C ALA A 14 -16.16 -11.68 -5.62
N TYR A 15 -15.43 -12.72 -5.24
CA TYR A 15 -15.91 -13.75 -4.32
C TYR A 15 -15.52 -13.39 -2.89
N HIS A 16 -16.48 -13.44 -1.98
CA HIS A 16 -16.20 -13.27 -0.56
C HIS A 16 -15.25 -14.37 -0.09
N PHE A 17 -14.16 -13.98 0.55
CA PHE A 17 -13.22 -14.92 1.15
C PHE A 17 -13.40 -14.95 2.67
N GLU A 18 -13.34 -13.78 3.32
CA GLU A 18 -13.44 -13.69 4.76
C GLU A 18 -13.85 -12.30 5.23
N ALA A 19 -14.62 -12.24 6.31
CA ALA A 19 -14.88 -11.01 7.06
C ALA A 19 -14.21 -11.11 8.43
N VAL A 20 -13.36 -10.14 8.75
CA VAL A 20 -12.65 -10.07 10.03
C VAL A 20 -13.10 -8.83 10.78
N GLN A 21 -13.42 -9.00 12.07
CA GLN A 21 -13.77 -7.87 12.91
C GLN A 21 -12.53 -7.04 13.24
N THR A 22 -12.62 -5.73 12.98
CA THR A 22 -11.60 -4.77 13.36
C THR A 22 -11.66 -4.57 14.89
N PRO A 23 -10.58 -4.85 15.63
CA PRO A 23 -10.59 -4.73 17.08
C PRO A 23 -10.65 -3.25 17.50
N PRO A 24 -11.20 -2.95 18.68
CA PRO A 24 -11.12 -1.61 19.25
C PRO A 24 -9.66 -1.28 19.58
N VAL A 25 -9.15 -0.17 19.03
CA VAL A 25 -7.78 0.30 19.31
C VAL A 25 -7.86 1.60 20.09
N LYS A 26 -7.03 1.76 21.14
CA LYS A 26 -6.95 3.01 21.90
C LYS A 26 -6.58 4.15 20.95
N LYS A 27 -7.19 5.33 21.12
CA LYS A 27 -6.97 6.50 20.23
C LYS A 27 -5.49 6.84 20.05
N SER A 28 -4.69 6.75 21.12
CA SER A 28 -3.25 7.02 21.13
C SER A 28 -2.43 6.09 20.24
N GLU A 29 -2.93 4.90 19.92
CA GLU A 29 -2.23 3.87 19.13
C GLU A 29 -3.05 3.45 17.90
N SER A 30 -4.11 4.19 17.59
CA SER A 30 -5.13 3.76 16.63
C SER A 30 -4.54 3.46 15.26
N GLU A 31 -3.67 4.32 14.73
CA GLU A 31 -3.07 4.11 13.42
C GLU A 31 -2.06 2.94 13.39
N THR A 32 -1.10 2.93 14.32
CA THR A 32 -0.06 1.88 14.40
C THR A 32 -0.65 0.52 14.74
N GLY A 33 -1.60 0.48 15.68
CA GLY A 33 -2.31 -0.73 16.08
C GLY A 33 -3.18 -1.31 14.96
N LEU A 34 -3.92 -0.47 14.22
CA LEU A 34 -4.72 -0.93 13.08
C LEU A 34 -3.85 -1.46 11.94
N VAL A 35 -2.77 -0.77 11.58
CA VAL A 35 -1.84 -1.26 10.54
C VAL A 35 -1.28 -2.62 10.94
N LYS A 36 -0.81 -2.76 12.19
CA LYS A 36 -0.28 -4.03 12.70
C LYS A 36 -1.33 -5.14 12.65
N HIS A 37 -2.58 -4.83 13.02
CA HIS A 37 -3.68 -5.78 12.95
C HIS A 37 -3.93 -6.27 11.51
N TYR A 38 -4.04 -5.37 10.54
CA TYR A 38 -4.24 -5.75 9.15
C TYR A 38 -3.05 -6.51 8.56
N CYS A 39 -1.81 -6.09 8.84
CA CYS A 39 -0.63 -6.85 8.42
C CYS A 39 -0.65 -8.28 8.95
N LYS A 40 -1.10 -8.48 10.20
CA LYS A 40 -1.22 -9.80 10.80
C LYS A 40 -2.24 -10.67 10.06
N ILE A 41 -3.38 -10.13 9.65
CA ILE A 41 -4.39 -10.87 8.88
C ILE A 41 -3.78 -11.49 7.63
N PHE A 42 -3.01 -10.71 6.86
CA PHE A 42 -2.34 -11.18 5.64
C PHE A 42 -1.21 -12.16 5.94
N SER A 43 -0.37 -11.87 6.95
CA SER A 43 0.72 -12.75 7.38
C SER A 43 0.22 -14.14 7.76
N ASP A 44 -0.87 -14.21 8.55
CA ASP A 44 -1.44 -15.47 9.01
C ASP A 44 -2.03 -16.31 7.84
N ARG A 45 -2.41 -15.66 6.73
CA ARG A 45 -3.11 -16.28 5.58
C ARG A 45 -2.26 -16.37 4.32
N ILE A 46 -1.00 -15.91 4.36
CA ILE A 46 -0.18 -15.70 3.17
C ILE A 46 -0.07 -16.96 2.31
N ARG A 47 0.06 -18.14 2.94
CA ARG A 47 0.16 -19.44 2.24
C ARG A 47 -1.07 -19.78 1.41
N ILE A 48 -2.25 -19.34 1.83
CA ILE A 48 -3.51 -19.57 1.12
C ILE A 48 -3.67 -18.48 0.05
N LEU A 49 -3.47 -17.22 0.40
CA LEU A 49 -3.62 -16.08 -0.51
C LEU A 49 -2.70 -16.20 -1.73
N MET A 50 -1.44 -16.61 -1.51
CA MET A 50 -0.44 -16.77 -2.60
C MET A 50 -0.79 -17.88 -3.59
N LYS A 51 -1.70 -18.81 -3.25
CA LYS A 51 -2.22 -19.80 -4.23
C LYS A 51 -3.19 -19.17 -5.23
N HIS A 52 -3.81 -18.05 -4.86
CA HIS A 52 -4.80 -17.37 -5.69
C HIS A 52 -4.19 -16.20 -6.47
N SER A 53 -3.45 -15.31 -5.81
CA SER A 53 -2.87 -14.14 -6.45
C SER A 53 -1.68 -13.59 -5.66
N LYS A 54 -0.70 -13.03 -6.38
CA LYS A 54 0.36 -12.19 -5.80
C LYS A 54 -0.05 -10.73 -5.69
N ILE A 55 -1.06 -10.31 -6.44
CA ILE A 55 -1.54 -8.93 -6.49
C ILE A 55 -2.56 -8.74 -5.36
N LEU A 56 -2.31 -7.72 -4.53
CA LEU A 56 -3.20 -7.27 -3.48
C LEU A 56 -3.72 -5.88 -3.82
N VAL A 57 -5.04 -5.75 -4.01
CA VAL A 57 -5.70 -4.45 -4.21
C VAL A 57 -6.32 -4.00 -2.91
N VAL A 58 -6.01 -2.77 -2.49
CA VAL A 58 -6.51 -2.17 -1.24
C VAL A 58 -6.92 -0.71 -1.48
N ASP A 59 -7.77 -0.20 -0.59
CA ASP A 59 -8.17 1.21 -0.64
C ASP A 59 -7.00 2.15 -0.28
N GLY A 60 -7.19 3.46 -0.47
CA GLY A 60 -6.15 4.47 -0.26
C GLY A 60 -5.73 4.69 1.20
N TRP A 61 -6.50 4.22 2.20
CA TRP A 61 -6.09 4.24 3.60
C TRP A 61 -4.86 3.37 3.85
N PHE A 62 -4.72 2.27 3.11
CA PHE A 62 -3.60 1.33 3.21
C PHE A 62 -2.31 1.82 2.53
N ASN A 63 -2.33 3.00 1.89
CA ASN A 63 -1.15 3.67 1.35
C ASN A 63 -0.25 4.23 2.47
N LYS A 64 0.16 3.36 3.40
CA LYS A 64 1.06 3.64 4.51
C LYS A 64 2.31 2.82 4.28
N LYS A 65 3.47 3.46 4.38
CA LYS A 65 4.77 2.80 4.14
C LYS A 65 4.92 1.49 4.90
N ASN A 66 4.60 1.48 6.19
CA ASN A 66 4.72 0.27 7.02
C ASN A 66 3.82 -0.88 6.54
N PHE A 67 2.64 -0.58 6.01
CA PHE A 67 1.75 -1.60 5.47
C PHE A 67 2.29 -2.14 4.13
N VAL A 68 2.63 -1.23 3.21
CA VAL A 68 3.13 -1.59 1.87
C VAL A 68 4.45 -2.38 1.97
N ASP A 69 5.39 -1.92 2.81
CA ASP A 69 6.66 -2.62 3.04
C ASP A 69 6.43 -4.02 3.63
N ALA A 70 5.49 -4.17 4.56
CA ALA A 70 5.16 -5.47 5.15
C ALA A 70 4.55 -6.43 4.11
N MET A 71 3.64 -5.95 3.26
CA MET A 71 3.05 -6.77 2.20
C MET A 71 4.10 -7.17 1.15
N ALA A 72 5.00 -6.26 0.79
CA ALA A 72 6.12 -6.54 -0.11
C ALA A 72 7.07 -7.60 0.46
N GLN A 73 7.37 -7.57 1.77
CA GLN A 73 8.16 -8.60 2.45
C GLN A 73 7.49 -9.98 2.43
N LEU A 74 6.15 -10.01 2.41
CA LEU A 74 5.37 -11.24 2.25
C LEU A 74 5.30 -11.72 0.78
N GLY A 75 5.88 -10.98 -0.16
CA GLY A 75 5.89 -11.30 -1.59
C GLY A 75 4.64 -10.87 -2.35
N LEU A 76 3.83 -9.97 -1.78
CA LEU A 76 2.66 -9.40 -2.43
C LEU A 76 2.98 -8.09 -3.15
N GLU A 77 2.35 -7.89 -4.30
CA GLU A 77 2.38 -6.65 -5.08
C GLU A 77 1.14 -5.81 -4.74
N VAL A 78 1.34 -4.66 -4.09
CA VAL A 78 0.23 -3.82 -3.61
C VAL A 78 -0.17 -2.80 -4.68
N ILE A 79 -1.44 -2.83 -5.07
CA ILE A 79 -2.09 -1.79 -5.87
C ILE A 79 -3.04 -1.02 -4.94
N CYS A 80 -2.81 0.28 -4.79
CA CYS A 80 -3.64 1.14 -3.97
C CYS A 80 -3.76 2.54 -4.56
N ARG A 81 -4.77 3.28 -4.11
CA ARG A 81 -4.98 4.67 -4.54
C ARG A 81 -4.08 5.62 -3.74
N LEU A 82 -3.29 6.44 -4.44
CA LEU A 82 -2.56 7.55 -3.83
C LEU A 82 -3.52 8.68 -3.45
N ARG A 83 -3.14 9.49 -2.46
CA ARG A 83 -3.86 10.73 -2.18
C ARG A 83 -3.69 11.70 -3.35
N HIS A 84 -4.69 12.56 -3.56
CA HIS A 84 -4.65 13.60 -4.59
C HIS A 84 -3.47 14.57 -4.38
N ASP A 85 -3.10 14.83 -3.13
CA ASP A 85 -1.98 15.70 -2.73
C ASP A 85 -0.65 14.94 -2.57
N ALA A 86 -0.52 13.74 -3.15
CA ALA A 86 0.72 12.99 -3.08
C ALA A 86 1.87 13.75 -3.78
N ASN A 87 2.96 13.96 -3.05
CA ASN A 87 4.20 14.51 -3.59
C ASN A 87 5.15 13.37 -4.01
N LEU A 88 5.28 13.14 -5.32
CA LEU A 88 6.10 12.07 -5.86
C LEU A 88 7.55 12.54 -6.02
N LYS A 89 8.46 11.81 -5.38
CA LYS A 89 9.92 12.07 -5.41
C LYS A 89 10.59 11.11 -6.39
N TYR A 90 11.01 11.64 -7.52
CA TYR A 90 11.72 10.89 -8.56
C TYR A 90 13.22 11.12 -8.48
N ILE A 91 14.03 10.11 -8.79
CA ILE A 91 15.48 10.26 -8.90
C ILE A 91 15.77 11.22 -10.08
N TYR A 92 16.58 12.25 -9.81
CA TYR A 92 16.95 13.23 -10.81
C TYR A 92 18.11 12.71 -11.67
N ASN A 93 17.81 12.38 -12.93
CA ASN A 93 18.78 11.91 -13.93
C ASN A 93 19.23 13.02 -14.90
N GLY A 94 18.97 14.29 -14.58
CA GLY A 94 19.30 15.42 -15.45
C GLY A 94 20.74 15.93 -15.28
N PRO A 95 21.16 16.90 -16.12
CA PRO A 95 22.50 17.46 -16.06
C PRO A 95 22.77 18.13 -14.70
N LYS A 96 23.92 17.83 -14.09
CA LYS A 96 24.35 18.49 -12.85
C LYS A 96 24.58 19.97 -13.13
N LYS A 97 24.00 20.85 -12.29
CA LYS A 97 24.29 22.30 -12.37
C LYS A 97 25.79 22.53 -12.19
N LYS A 98 26.40 23.30 -13.09
CA LYS A 98 27.78 23.79 -12.93
C LYS A 98 27.79 24.90 -11.86
N GLY A 99 28.63 24.76 -10.83
CA GLY A 99 28.80 25.75 -9.76
C GLY A 99 28.93 25.15 -8.35
N ARG A 100 29.18 25.98 -7.34
CA ARG A 100 29.19 25.59 -5.92
C ARG A 100 27.75 25.33 -5.44
N GLY A 101 27.50 24.16 -4.85
CA GLY A 101 26.22 23.82 -4.23
C GLY A 101 25.95 22.30 -4.21
N ARG A 102 24.96 21.88 -3.41
CA ARG A 102 24.56 20.46 -3.33
C ARG A 102 23.91 20.02 -4.65
N PRO A 103 24.36 18.92 -5.27
CA PRO A 103 23.73 18.35 -6.46
C PRO A 103 22.25 18.03 -6.20
N LYS A 104 21.39 18.30 -7.18
CA LYS A 104 19.99 17.90 -7.12
C LYS A 104 19.89 16.41 -7.37
N ASN A 105 19.43 15.65 -6.37
CA ASN A 105 19.30 14.18 -6.48
C ASN A 105 17.84 13.74 -6.69
N ILE A 106 16.88 14.61 -6.36
CA ILE A 106 15.44 14.30 -6.40
C ILE A 106 14.70 15.40 -7.15
N GLN A 107 13.78 15.00 -8.03
CA GLN A 107 12.78 15.86 -8.65
C GLN A 107 11.42 15.57 -8.04
N GLU A 108 10.80 16.61 -7.48
CA GLU A 108 9.44 16.54 -6.95
C GLU A 108 8.43 16.84 -8.06
N ARG A 109 7.37 16.04 -8.13
CA ARG A 109 6.19 16.31 -8.96
C ARG A 109 4.95 16.03 -8.11
N SER A 110 4.13 17.06 -7.93
CA SER A 110 2.81 16.93 -7.32
C SER A 110 1.81 16.48 -8.39
N ILE A 111 0.91 15.55 -8.06
CA ILE A 111 -0.21 15.21 -8.95
C ILE A 111 -1.31 16.26 -8.74
N SER A 112 -1.14 17.46 -9.28
CA SER A 112 -2.20 18.48 -9.28
C SER A 112 -3.07 18.31 -10.53
N GLY A 113 -4.21 17.64 -10.38
CA GLY A 113 -5.25 17.57 -11.42
C GLY A 113 -5.63 16.14 -11.82
N ILE A 114 -6.61 15.58 -11.09
CA ILE A 114 -7.72 14.78 -11.61
C ILE A 114 -8.96 15.23 -10.84
#